data_AF-A0A2W7BTU8-F1
#
_entry.id   AF-A0A2W7BTU8-F1
#
_cell.length_a   1.000
_cell.length_b   1.000
_cell.length_c   1.000
_cell.angle_alpha   90.00
_cell.angle_beta   90.00
_cell.angle_gamma   90.00
#
_symmetry.space_group_name_H-M   'P 1'
#
loop_
_entity.id
_entity.type
_entity.pdbx_description
1 polymer ?
#
loop_
_entity_poly.entity_id
_entity_poly.type
_entity_poly.pdbx_seq_one_letter_code
_entity_poly.pdbx_strand_id
1 'polypeptide(L)'
;MKIRVALVSALLAVSGCTTLSGKGPTVPPTPASTPPSSGKVTTTIISAMGGGLVGGSIGNGLSDAEKRSALEAEYKALEYTTSGQKVAWKGDQASHYGEVVPAQPYRVGSQDCRQYTQTVFTGGAGVTARGTACRNADGSWTPLT
;
A
#
# COMPACT_ATOMS: atom_id res chain seq x y z
N MET A 1 71.98 18.29 -7.14
CA MET A 1 71.32 19.02 -8.25
C MET A 1 70.25 19.92 -7.63
N LYS A 2 70.33 21.24 -7.85
CA LYS A 2 69.53 22.26 -7.14
C LYS A 2 68.19 22.47 -7.86
N ILE A 3 67.07 22.45 -7.13
CA ILE A 3 65.84 23.14 -7.57
C ILE A 3 65.23 23.84 -6.36
N ARG A 4 65.26 25.17 -6.38
CA ARG A 4 64.46 26.06 -5.54
C ARG A 4 63.20 26.39 -6.33
N VAL A 5 62.03 26.15 -5.76
CA VAL A 5 60.78 26.81 -6.17
C VAL A 5 60.05 27.22 -4.90
N ALA A 6 59.98 28.52 -4.69
CA ALA A 6 59.04 29.17 -3.80
C ALA A 6 57.87 29.66 -4.68
N LEU A 7 56.62 29.42 -4.29
CA LEU A 7 55.51 30.39 -4.41
C LEU A 7 54.13 29.83 -4.01
N VAL A 8 53.38 30.76 -3.40
CA VAL A 8 51.93 30.94 -3.27
C VAL A 8 51.13 30.19 -2.19
N SER A 9 50.80 30.99 -1.18
CA SER A 9 49.58 31.04 -0.37
C SER A 9 48.30 30.42 -0.96
N ALA A 10 47.58 29.68 -0.12
CA ALA A 10 46.13 29.71 -0.08
C ALA A 10 45.65 29.43 1.35
N LEU A 11 45.29 30.51 2.05
CA LEU A 11 44.55 30.46 3.31
C LEU A 11 43.12 30.00 3.02
N LEU A 12 42.75 28.82 3.51
CA LEU A 12 41.37 28.40 3.67
C LEU A 12 41.17 27.99 5.13
N ALA A 13 40.73 28.98 5.92
CA ALA A 13 40.23 28.74 7.27
C ALA A 13 38.83 28.11 7.16
N VAL A 14 38.72 26.83 7.51
CA VAL A 14 37.44 26.21 7.88
C VAL A 14 37.51 25.88 9.36
N SER A 15 36.83 26.70 10.16
CA SER A 15 36.46 26.40 11.55
C SER A 15 35.20 25.54 11.56
N GLY A 16 35.18 24.48 12.38
CA GLY A 16 33.95 23.73 12.66
C GLY A 16 34.14 22.48 13.52
N CYS A 17 34.12 22.68 14.84
CA CYS A 17 34.04 21.73 15.98
C CYS A 17 34.10 20.22 15.73
N THR A 18 35.15 19.59 16.28
CA THR A 18 35.16 18.16 16.63
C THR A 18 34.64 17.98 18.06
N THR A 19 33.58 17.20 18.25
CA THR A 19 33.29 16.56 19.54
C THR A 19 33.24 15.05 19.31
N LEU A 20 34.35 14.39 19.66
CA LEU A 20 34.43 12.95 19.82
C LEU A 20 34.01 12.63 21.26
N SER A 21 32.93 11.88 21.44
CA SER A 21 32.69 11.06 22.63
C SER A 21 31.55 10.08 22.39
N GLY A 22 31.79 8.79 22.68
CA GLY A 22 30.74 7.83 23.01
C GLY A 22 30.54 6.68 22.04
N LYS A 23 31.10 5.52 22.40
CA LYS A 23 30.97 4.23 21.74
C LYS A 23 29.60 3.60 22.09
N GLY A 24 28.81 3.23 21.10
CA GLY A 24 27.61 2.38 21.23
C GLY A 24 27.02 2.08 19.85
N PRO A 25 26.56 0.85 19.55
CA PRO A 25 25.92 0.57 18.27
C PRO A 25 24.51 1.16 18.27
N THR A 26 24.37 2.37 17.73
CA THR A 26 23.09 2.98 17.40
C THR A 26 22.59 2.37 16.10
N VAL A 27 21.56 1.52 16.21
CA VAL A 27 20.71 1.12 15.10
C VAL A 27 20.20 2.41 14.44
N PRO A 28 20.44 2.64 13.13
CA PRO A 28 19.87 3.80 12.47
C PRO A 28 18.34 3.69 12.49
N PRO A 29 17.59 4.77 12.78
CA PRO A 29 16.16 4.77 12.55
C PRO A 29 15.94 4.60 11.04
N THR A 30 15.45 3.44 10.64
CA THR A 30 14.93 3.23 9.29
C THR A 30 13.88 4.30 9.02
N PRO A 31 14.05 5.15 7.98
CA PRO A 31 13.00 6.07 7.60
C PRO A 31 11.73 5.29 7.28
N ALA A 32 10.61 5.81 7.79
CA ALA A 32 9.27 5.27 7.61
C ALA A 32 9.05 4.85 6.15
N SER A 33 8.52 3.65 5.97
CA SER A 33 8.09 3.13 4.67
C SER A 33 7.16 4.16 4.04
N THR A 34 7.65 4.86 3.02
CA THR A 34 6.81 5.56 2.07
C THR A 34 5.74 4.56 1.63
N PRO A 35 4.43 4.84 1.81
CA PRO A 35 3.40 3.99 1.24
C PRO A 35 3.72 3.81 -0.25
N PRO A 36 3.61 2.60 -0.81
CA PRO A 36 3.82 2.42 -2.24
C PRO A 36 2.97 3.47 -2.97
N SER A 37 3.63 4.22 -3.86
CA SER A 37 2.97 5.22 -4.72
C SER A 37 1.70 4.58 -5.24
N SER A 38 0.55 5.07 -4.76
CA SER A 38 -0.74 4.50 -5.11
C SER A 38 -0.90 4.72 -6.61
N GLY A 39 -0.62 3.69 -7.40
CA GLY A 39 -0.91 3.68 -8.81
C GLY A 39 -2.35 4.13 -9.00
N LYS A 40 -2.59 5.03 -9.96
CA LYS A 40 -3.94 5.53 -10.25
C LYS A 40 -4.81 4.32 -10.62
N VAL A 41 -5.74 3.97 -9.73
CA VAL A 41 -6.70 2.90 -9.98
C VAL A 41 -7.65 3.39 -11.06
N THR A 42 -7.65 2.73 -12.23
CA THR A 42 -8.48 3.16 -13.36
C THR A 42 -9.90 2.57 -13.23
N THR A 43 -10.88 3.27 -13.79
CA THR A 43 -12.27 2.78 -13.85
C THR A 43 -12.38 1.43 -14.54
N THR A 44 -11.56 1.19 -15.57
CA THR A 44 -11.53 -0.08 -16.31
C THR A 44 -11.08 -1.24 -15.43
N ILE A 45 -10.01 -1.06 -14.64
CA ILE A 45 -9.51 -2.09 -13.71
C ILE A 45 -10.57 -2.45 -12.67
N ILE A 46 -11.24 -1.45 -12.08
CA ILE A 46 -12.31 -1.69 -11.11
C ILE A 46 -13.50 -2.41 -11.73
N SER A 47 -13.87 -2.07 -12.97
CA SER A 47 -14.98 -2.73 -13.66
C SER A 47 -14.67 -4.20 -13.94
N ALA A 48 -13.41 -4.53 -14.25
CA ALA A 48 -12.96 -5.90 -14.50
C ALA A 48 -13.03 -6.79 -13.24
N MET A 49 -13.04 -6.21 -12.04
CA MET A 49 -13.23 -6.95 -10.78
C MET A 49 -14.67 -7.45 -10.59
N GLY A 50 -15.61 -7.12 -11.48
CA GLY A 50 -16.95 -7.72 -11.49
C GLY A 50 -17.77 -7.49 -10.23
N GLY A 51 -17.49 -6.41 -9.48
CA GLY A 51 -18.18 -6.08 -8.23
C GLY A 51 -17.51 -6.60 -6.96
N GLY A 52 -16.48 -7.46 -7.04
CA GLY A 52 -15.70 -7.91 -5.89
C GLY A 52 -16.57 -8.49 -4.77
N LEU A 53 -16.10 -8.43 -3.52
CA LEU A 53 -16.88 -8.94 -2.38
C LEU A 53 -18.13 -8.09 -2.09
N VAL A 54 -18.08 -6.78 -2.36
CA VAL A 54 -19.21 -5.86 -2.15
C VAL A 54 -20.30 -5.95 -3.23
N GLY A 55 -20.08 -6.75 -4.27
CA GLY A 55 -21.14 -7.19 -5.19
C GLY A 55 -22.08 -8.21 -4.56
N GLY A 56 -21.65 -8.88 -3.49
CA GLY A 56 -22.47 -9.79 -2.69
C GLY A 56 -23.20 -9.09 -1.53
N SER A 57 -23.66 -9.90 -0.58
CA SER A 57 -24.52 -9.44 0.52
C SER A 57 -23.87 -8.44 1.48
N ILE A 58 -22.54 -8.40 1.58
CA ILE A 58 -21.84 -7.46 2.47
C ILE A 58 -21.91 -6.01 1.97
N GLY A 59 -22.26 -5.80 0.70
CA GLY A 59 -22.48 -4.49 0.11
C GLY A 59 -23.93 -4.00 0.20
N ASN A 60 -24.81 -4.73 0.89
CA ASN A 60 -26.19 -4.30 1.08
C ASN A 60 -26.25 -2.97 1.86
N GLY A 61 -27.01 -2.01 1.32
CA GLY A 61 -27.13 -0.66 1.89
C GLY A 61 -26.04 0.32 1.45
N LEU A 62 -25.03 -0.12 0.69
CA LEU A 62 -24.07 0.78 0.05
C LEU A 62 -24.60 1.32 -1.27
N SER A 63 -24.33 2.59 -1.53
CA SER A 63 -24.53 3.18 -2.86
C SER A 63 -23.49 2.65 -3.87
N ASP A 64 -23.71 2.87 -5.17
CA ASP A 64 -22.73 2.46 -6.19
C ASP A 64 -21.40 3.22 -6.05
N ALA A 65 -21.43 4.47 -5.61
CA ALA A 65 -20.23 5.25 -5.32
C ALA A 65 -19.44 4.64 -4.14
N GLU A 66 -20.13 4.22 -3.09
CA GLU A 66 -19.52 3.59 -1.92
C GLU A 66 -18.96 2.19 -2.24
N LYS A 67 -19.70 1.40 -3.03
CA LYS A 67 -19.20 0.12 -3.57
C LYS A 67 -17.94 0.33 -4.40
N ARG A 68 -17.89 1.41 -5.19
CA ARG A 68 -16.68 1.76 -5.95
C ARG A 68 -15.50 2.09 -5.04
N SER A 69 -15.69 2.90 -3.99
CA SER A 69 -14.62 3.17 -3.01
C SER A 69 -14.12 1.90 -2.31
N ALA A 70 -15.04 1.00 -1.99
CA ALA A 70 -14.72 -0.30 -1.41
C ALA A 70 -13.93 -1.19 -2.38
N LEU A 71 -14.29 -1.20 -3.67
CA LEU A 71 -13.55 -1.91 -4.73
C LEU A 71 -12.15 -1.32 -4.97
N GLU A 72 -12.00 0.00 -4.88
CA GLU A 72 -10.68 0.64 -4.95
C GLU A 72 -9.77 0.23 -3.79
N ALA A 73 -10.33 0.06 -2.58
CA ALA A 73 -9.60 -0.51 -1.46
C ALA A 73 -9.29 -2.00 -1.65
N GLU A 74 -10.22 -2.77 -2.22
CA GLU A 74 -10.01 -4.18 -2.57
C GLU A 74 -8.84 -4.34 -3.54
N TYR A 75 -8.82 -3.57 -4.63
CA TYR A 75 -7.72 -3.55 -5.58
C TYR A 75 -6.39 -3.17 -4.92
N LYS A 76 -6.35 -2.10 -4.13
CA LYS A 76 -5.14 -1.67 -3.41
C LYS A 76 -4.64 -2.72 -2.43
N ALA A 77 -5.56 -3.42 -1.75
CA ALA A 77 -5.22 -4.51 -0.84
C ALA A 77 -4.53 -5.63 -1.61
N LEU A 78 -5.12 -6.06 -2.73
CA LEU A 78 -4.57 -7.14 -3.56
C LEU A 78 -3.22 -6.79 -4.18
N GLU A 79 -3.11 -5.60 -4.77
CA GLU A 79 -1.98 -5.21 -5.63
C GLU A 79 -0.78 -4.65 -4.85
N TYR A 80 -1.00 -3.77 -3.86
CA TYR A 80 0.07 -2.96 -3.27
C TYR A 80 0.33 -3.23 -1.78
N THR A 81 -0.56 -3.97 -1.12
CA THR A 81 -0.56 -4.01 0.34
C THR A 81 0.10 -5.27 0.88
N THR A 82 1.04 -5.10 1.80
CA THR A 82 1.67 -6.21 2.54
C THR A 82 0.62 -7.08 3.23
N SER A 83 0.81 -8.39 3.20
CA SER A 83 -0.11 -9.35 3.84
C SER A 83 -0.37 -9.02 5.30
N GLY A 84 -1.65 -9.06 5.70
CA GLY A 84 -2.10 -8.71 7.04
C GLY A 84 -2.23 -7.21 7.32
N GLN A 85 -1.79 -6.32 6.42
CA GLN A 85 -2.02 -4.88 6.55
C GLN A 85 -3.38 -4.49 5.98
N LYS A 86 -4.07 -3.57 6.67
CA LYS A 86 -5.40 -3.13 6.27
C LYS A 86 -5.36 -1.99 5.27
N VAL A 87 -6.26 -2.03 4.29
CA VAL A 87 -6.63 -0.90 3.43
C VAL A 87 -8.01 -0.44 3.83
N ALA A 88 -8.09 0.71 4.49
CA ALA A 88 -9.36 1.31 4.86
C ALA A 88 -9.99 2.07 3.68
N TRP A 89 -11.31 2.13 3.67
CA TRP A 89 -12.10 3.00 2.81
C TRP A 89 -13.25 3.64 3.59
N LYS A 90 -13.77 4.73 3.07
CA LYS A 90 -14.89 5.46 3.64
C LYS A 90 -15.89 5.77 2.52
N GLY A 91 -17.18 5.64 2.82
CA GLY A 91 -18.26 6.04 1.95
C GLY A 91 -18.65 7.51 2.11
N ASP A 92 -19.69 7.91 1.40
CA ASP A 92 -20.24 9.26 1.47
C ASP A 92 -21.00 9.47 2.79
N GLN A 93 -21.62 8.41 3.33
CA GLN A 93 -22.23 8.44 4.65
C GLN A 93 -21.18 8.22 5.74
N ALA A 94 -21.27 8.99 6.84
CA ALA A 94 -20.32 8.87 7.95
C ALA A 94 -20.35 7.49 8.63
N SER A 95 -21.49 6.81 8.60
CA SER A 95 -21.68 5.45 9.12
C SER A 95 -21.24 4.36 8.15
N HIS A 96 -20.87 4.70 6.90
CA HIS A 96 -20.47 3.76 5.86
C HIS A 96 -18.95 3.77 5.70
N TYR A 97 -18.30 2.69 6.11
CA TYR A 97 -16.86 2.54 6.01
C TYR A 97 -16.47 1.07 6.06
N GLY A 98 -15.21 0.78 5.79
CA GLY A 98 -14.73 -0.58 5.90
C GLY A 98 -13.24 -0.71 5.71
N GLU A 99 -12.81 -1.96 5.64
CA GLU A 99 -11.41 -2.31 5.45
C GLU A 99 -11.27 -3.61 4.69
N VAL A 100 -10.19 -3.72 3.93
CA VAL A 100 -9.78 -4.93 3.22
C VAL A 100 -8.41 -5.36 3.74
N VAL A 101 -8.28 -6.63 4.09
CA VAL A 101 -7.04 -7.23 4.60
C VAL A 101 -6.66 -8.40 3.70
N PRO A 102 -5.53 -8.31 2.98
CA PRO A 102 -5.08 -9.38 2.11
C PRO A 102 -4.19 -10.39 2.85
N ALA A 103 -4.22 -11.64 2.42
CA ALA A 103 -3.37 -12.72 2.91
C ALA A 103 -2.06 -12.82 2.12
N GLN A 104 -1.27 -13.87 2.36
CA GLN A 104 -0.08 -14.14 1.55
C GLN A 104 -0.46 -14.48 0.09
N PRO A 105 0.24 -13.93 -0.91
CA PRO A 105 0.07 -14.34 -2.30
C PRO A 105 0.58 -15.77 -2.50
N TYR A 106 -0.02 -16.48 -3.45
CA TYR A 106 0.34 -17.84 -3.83
C TYR A 106 0.13 -18.04 -5.33
N ARG A 107 0.68 -19.11 -5.91
CA ARG A 107 0.59 -19.38 -7.34
C ARG A 107 -0.39 -20.51 -7.64
N VAL A 108 -1.24 -20.31 -8.65
CA VAL A 108 -2.07 -21.36 -9.27
C VAL A 108 -1.72 -21.43 -10.75
N GLY A 109 -1.03 -22.50 -11.16
CA GLY A 109 -0.44 -22.57 -12.50
C GLY A 109 0.57 -21.44 -12.72
N SER A 110 0.33 -20.60 -13.73
CA SER A 110 1.14 -19.41 -14.02
C SER A 110 0.62 -18.13 -13.36
N GLN A 111 -0.55 -18.17 -12.71
CA GLN A 111 -1.24 -16.99 -12.19
C GLN A 111 -0.96 -16.75 -10.70
N ASP A 112 -0.70 -15.51 -10.31
CA ASP A 112 -0.61 -15.10 -8.90
C ASP A 112 -2.02 -14.88 -8.34
N CYS A 113 -2.37 -15.60 -7.29
CA CYS A 113 -3.64 -15.51 -6.59
C CYS A 113 -3.43 -15.06 -5.16
N ARG A 114 -4.47 -14.47 -4.57
CA ARG A 114 -4.42 -13.94 -3.23
C ARG A 114 -5.78 -14.00 -2.55
N GLN A 115 -5.79 -14.53 -1.33
CA GLN A 115 -6.96 -14.46 -0.47
C GLN A 115 -7.04 -13.09 0.20
N TYR A 116 -8.24 -12.66 0.54
CA TYR A 116 -8.49 -11.41 1.24
C TYR A 116 -9.80 -11.47 2.01
N THR A 117 -9.89 -10.64 3.04
CA THR A 117 -11.09 -10.44 3.85
C THR A 117 -11.53 -9.00 3.72
N GLN A 118 -12.82 -8.75 3.59
CA GLN A 118 -13.39 -7.42 3.59
C GLN A 118 -14.46 -7.30 4.65
N THR A 119 -14.38 -6.25 5.46
CA THR A 119 -15.37 -5.90 6.48
C THR A 119 -16.01 -4.57 6.11
N VAL A 120 -17.35 -4.50 6.20
CA VAL A 120 -18.17 -3.34 5.88
C VAL A 120 -19.03 -2.98 7.09
N PHE A 121 -19.12 -1.69 7.40
CA PHE A 121 -19.98 -1.12 8.43
C PHE A 121 -21.00 -0.20 7.77
N THR A 122 -22.28 -0.37 8.09
CA THR A 122 -23.40 0.45 7.59
C THR A 122 -24.29 0.93 8.75
N GLY A 123 -23.67 1.46 9.80
CA GLY A 123 -24.36 1.95 11.01
C GLY A 123 -24.71 0.87 12.06
N GLY A 124 -24.33 -0.38 11.84
CA GLY A 124 -24.50 -1.49 12.77
C GLY A 124 -23.21 -2.27 13.02
N ALA A 125 -23.36 -3.55 13.42
CA ALA A 125 -22.23 -4.46 13.50
C ALA A 125 -21.58 -4.66 12.13
N GLY A 126 -20.25 -4.78 12.11
CA GLY A 126 -19.52 -5.03 10.87
C GLY A 126 -19.88 -6.38 10.25
N VAL A 127 -20.07 -6.40 8.93
CA VAL A 127 -20.30 -7.61 8.15
C VAL A 127 -19.05 -7.94 7.37
N THR A 128 -18.58 -9.18 7.47
CA THR A 128 -17.31 -9.62 6.85
C THR A 128 -17.56 -10.70 5.81
N ALA A 129 -16.92 -10.58 4.64
CA ALA A 129 -16.77 -11.68 3.69
C ALA A 129 -15.30 -11.96 3.41
N ARG A 130 -15.04 -13.15 2.84
CA ARG A 130 -13.72 -13.59 2.41
C ARG A 130 -13.80 -14.02 0.96
N GLY A 131 -12.74 -13.73 0.22
CA GLY A 131 -12.62 -14.04 -1.19
C GLY A 131 -11.22 -14.45 -1.57
N THR A 132 -11.11 -14.90 -2.81
CA THR A 132 -9.85 -15.10 -3.52
C THR A 132 -9.94 -14.35 -4.82
N ALA A 133 -8.87 -13.67 -5.22
CA ALA A 133 -8.75 -13.11 -6.56
C ALA A 133 -7.42 -13.52 -7.18
N CYS A 134 -7.39 -13.65 -8.50
CA CYS A 134 -6.18 -13.94 -9.25
C CYS A 134 -5.84 -12.80 -10.21
N ARG A 135 -4.55 -12.45 -10.27
CA ARG A 135 -4.02 -11.30 -11.01
C ARG A 135 -3.92 -11.62 -12.50
N ASN A 136 -4.42 -10.74 -13.34
CA ASN A 136 -4.40 -10.86 -14.79
C ASN A 136 -3.21 -10.11 -15.40
N ALA A 137 -2.85 -10.44 -16.64
CA ALA A 137 -1.74 -9.81 -17.35
C ALA A 137 -1.97 -8.32 -17.64
N ASP A 138 -3.23 -7.88 -17.71
CA ASP A 138 -3.63 -6.47 -17.90
C ASP A 138 -3.61 -5.66 -16.58
N GLY A 139 -3.23 -6.28 -15.47
CA GLY A 139 -3.17 -5.67 -14.14
C GLY A 139 -4.49 -5.70 -13.37
N SER A 140 -5.59 -6.20 -13.96
CA SER A 140 -6.83 -6.43 -13.22
C SER A 140 -6.71 -7.66 -12.31
N TRP A 141 -7.62 -7.76 -11.35
CA TRP A 141 -7.78 -8.94 -10.50
C TRP A 141 -9.16 -9.54 -10.74
N THR A 142 -9.23 -10.84 -11.04
CA THR A 142 -10.50 -11.56 -11.19
C THR A 142 -10.86 -12.26 -9.88
N PRO A 143 -11.96 -11.88 -9.22
CA PRO A 143 -12.46 -12.64 -8.08
C PRO A 143 -12.93 -14.04 -8.49
N LEU A 144 -12.71 -15.00 -7.60
CA LEU A 144 -13.16 -16.40 -7.72
C LEU A 144 -14.34 -16.70 -6.77
N THR A 145 -15.06 -15.64 -6.39
CA THR A 145 -16.10 -15.62 -5.35
C THR A 145 -17.45 -16.12 -5.85
#